data_AF-A0A2G9I3U3-F1
#
_entry.id   AF-A0A2G9I3U3-F1
#
_cell.length_a   1.000
_cell.length_b   1.000
_cell.length_c   1.000
_cell.angle_alpha   90.00
_cell.angle_beta   90.00
_cell.angle_gamma   90.00
#
_symmetry.space_group_name_H-M   'P 1'
#
loop_
_entity.id
_entity.type
_entity.pdbx_description
1 polymer ?
#
loop_
_entity_poly.entity_id
_entity_poly.type
_entity_poly.pdbx_seq_one_letter_code
_entity_poly.pdbx_strand_id
1 'polypeptide(L)'
;MGSVVQGAALGAAFELLFVSIADATQNIAHFNADLNRLESILHSIKLAIDDIENFNKILEGQQHETQSLIDRLLEGEKLIQKCSKVKWNCCERGYNRLSHEHR
;
A
#
# COMPACT_ATOMS: atom_id res chain seq x y z
N MET A 1 27.32 -9.71 14.52
CA MET A 1 27.09 -9.72 13.06
C MET A 1 25.59 -9.54 12.85
N GLY A 2 25.13 -8.36 12.42
CA GLY A 2 23.68 -8.13 12.30
C GLY A 2 23.30 -6.68 12.04
N SER A 3 23.89 -6.04 11.04
CA SER A 3 23.68 -4.61 10.75
C SER A 3 23.40 -4.31 9.26
N VAL A 4 23.03 -5.31 8.45
CA VAL A 4 22.73 -5.11 7.02
C VAL A 4 21.24 -5.31 6.70
N VAL A 5 20.48 -5.83 7.67
CA VAL A 5 19.13 -6.37 7.40
C VAL A 5 18.06 -5.28 7.29
N GLN A 6 18.20 -4.15 7.99
CA GLN A 6 17.09 -3.20 8.17
C GLN A 6 16.95 -2.19 7.02
N GLY A 7 18.06 -1.72 6.43
CA GLY A 7 18.02 -0.85 5.24
C GLY A 7 17.34 -1.56 4.06
N ALA A 8 17.78 -2.78 3.75
CA ALA A 8 17.14 -3.62 2.75
C ALA A 8 15.66 -3.95 3.08
N ALA A 9 15.30 -4.03 4.36
CA ALA A 9 13.92 -4.26 4.77
C ALA A 9 13.00 -3.07 4.46
N LEU A 10 13.50 -1.82 4.51
CA LEU A 10 12.72 -0.64 4.16
C LEU A 10 12.39 -0.60 2.67
N GLY A 11 13.39 -0.78 1.80
CA GLY A 11 13.19 -0.83 0.36
C GLY A 11 12.21 -1.96 -0.03
N ALA A 12 12.39 -3.15 0.56
CA ALA A 12 11.49 -4.28 0.33
C ALA A 12 10.04 -4.01 0.78
N ALA A 13 9.84 -3.43 1.97
CA ALA A 13 8.50 -3.09 2.46
C ALA A 13 7.82 -2.02 1.59
N PHE A 14 8.59 -1.05 1.09
CA PHE A 14 8.09 -0.03 0.18
C PHE A 14 7.67 -0.62 -1.16
N GLU A 15 8.49 -1.47 -1.78
CA GLU A 15 8.12 -2.13 -3.05
C GLU A 15 6.89 -3.02 -2.90
N LEU A 16 6.79 -3.79 -1.81
CA LEU A 16 5.61 -4.63 -1.54
C LEU A 16 4.31 -3.81 -1.51
N LEU A 17 4.32 -2.67 -0.80
CA LEU A 17 3.18 -1.78 -0.75
C LEU A 17 2.88 -1.16 -2.13
N PHE A 18 3.91 -0.68 -2.82
CA PHE A 18 3.77 -0.04 -4.13
C PHE A 18 3.12 -0.97 -5.16
N VAL A 19 3.61 -2.20 -5.27
CA VAL A 19 3.06 -3.21 -6.18
C VAL A 19 1.61 -3.55 -5.81
N SER A 20 1.32 -3.70 -4.51
CA SER A 20 -0.03 -4.02 -4.04
C SER A 20 -1.03 -2.92 -4.38
N ILE A 21 -0.63 -1.65 -4.30
CA ILE A 21 -1.48 -0.52 -4.67
C ILE A 21 -1.66 -0.45 -6.18
N ALA A 22 -0.61 -0.63 -6.97
CA ALA A 22 -0.70 -0.63 -8.42
C ALA A 22 -1.69 -1.73 -8.93
N ASP A 23 -1.62 -2.93 -8.36
CA ASP A 23 -2.58 -4.01 -8.64
C ASP A 23 -4.00 -3.64 -8.18
N ALA A 24 -4.13 -3.08 -6.98
CA ALA A 24 -5.43 -2.66 -6.45
C ALA A 24 -6.09 -1.54 -7.28
N THR A 25 -5.31 -0.57 -7.80
CA THR A 25 -5.80 0.50 -8.67
C THR A 25 -6.42 -0.07 -9.96
N GLN A 26 -5.87 -1.17 -10.48
CA GLN A 26 -6.39 -1.83 -11.68
C GLN A 26 -7.66 -2.66 -11.41
N ASN A 27 -7.77 -3.25 -10.21
CA ASN A 27 -8.78 -4.25 -9.91
C ASN A 27 -9.94 -3.76 -9.00
N ILE A 28 -9.75 -2.69 -8.22
CA ILE A 28 -10.71 -2.22 -7.21
C ILE A 28 -11.33 -0.87 -7.62
N ALA A 29 -12.53 -0.90 -8.20
CA ALA A 29 -13.24 0.31 -8.60
C ALA A 29 -13.66 1.20 -7.42
N HIS A 30 -13.90 0.63 -6.24
CA HIS A 30 -14.51 1.33 -5.10
C HIS A 30 -13.61 2.34 -4.40
N PHE A 31 -12.31 2.09 -4.39
CA PHE A 31 -11.32 2.97 -3.76
C PHE A 31 -10.36 3.56 -4.78
N ASN A 32 -10.70 3.51 -6.07
CA ASN A 32 -9.77 3.84 -7.14
C ASN A 32 -9.18 5.26 -6.98
N ALA A 33 -9.99 6.25 -6.57
CA ALA A 33 -9.50 7.61 -6.34
C ALA A 33 -8.48 7.67 -5.17
N ASP A 34 -8.76 6.99 -4.06
CA ASP A 34 -7.87 6.93 -2.90
C ASP A 34 -6.59 6.14 -3.22
N LEU A 35 -6.70 5.05 -3.97
CA LEU A 35 -5.57 4.22 -4.41
C LEU A 35 -4.65 4.98 -5.38
N ASN A 36 -5.19 5.67 -6.38
CA ASN A 36 -4.41 6.53 -7.28
C ASN A 36 -3.71 7.65 -6.51
N ARG A 37 -4.37 8.25 -5.52
CA ARG A 37 -3.76 9.27 -4.67
C ARG A 37 -2.62 8.67 -3.86
N LEU A 38 -2.80 7.49 -3.29
CA LEU A 38 -1.78 6.80 -2.52
C LEU A 38 -0.59 6.38 -3.38
N GLU A 39 -0.83 5.91 -4.61
CA GLU A 39 0.19 5.59 -5.60
C GLU A 39 1.04 6.82 -5.96
N SER A 40 0.38 7.96 -6.24
CA SER A 40 1.05 9.23 -6.53
C SER A 40 1.90 9.74 -5.36
N ILE A 41 1.39 9.59 -4.13
CA ILE A 41 2.15 9.89 -2.91
C ILE A 41 3.37 8.98 -2.84
N LEU A 42 3.20 7.66 -2.96
CA LEU A 42 4.32 6.70 -2.93
C LEU A 42 5.39 7.01 -3.97
N HIS A 43 4.98 7.36 -5.20
CA HIS A 43 5.90 7.75 -6.25
C HIS A 43 6.73 9.01 -5.87
N SER A 44 6.13 9.94 -5.14
CA SER A 44 6.82 11.15 -4.65
C SER A 44 7.78 10.87 -3.50
N ILE A 45 7.44 9.94 -2.60
CA ILE A 45 8.31 9.53 -1.48
C ILE A 45 9.40 8.52 -1.88
N LYS A 46 9.35 7.93 -3.09
CA LYS A 46 10.37 6.99 -3.56
C LYS A 46 11.78 7.55 -3.48
N LEU A 47 11.96 8.82 -3.85
CA LEU A 47 13.25 9.51 -3.74
C LEU A 47 13.73 9.62 -2.29
N ALA A 48 12.82 9.92 -1.36
CA ALA A 48 13.13 10.00 0.05
C ALA A 48 13.50 8.63 0.66
N ILE A 49 12.91 7.53 0.18
CA ILE A 49 13.28 6.17 0.61
C ILE A 49 14.71 5.83 0.19
N ASP A 50 15.08 6.15 -1.05
CA ASP A 50 16.44 5.92 -1.57
C ASP A 50 17.47 6.73 -0.77
N ASP A 51 17.15 8.00 -0.49
CA ASP A 51 17.96 8.84 0.39
C ASP A 51 18.11 8.24 1.79
N ILE A 52 17.01 7.77 2.41
CA ILE A 52 17.02 7.14 3.75
C ILE A 52 17.87 5.85 3.74
N GLU A 53 17.76 5.01 2.72
CA GLU A 53 18.58 3.81 2.59
C GLU A 53 20.06 4.15 2.42
N ASN A 54 20.38 5.20 1.66
CA ASN A 54 21.74 5.66 1.46
C ASN A 54 22.34 6.27 2.75
N PHE A 55 21.58 7.12 3.45
CA PHE A 55 21.99 7.67 4.74
C PHE A 55 22.17 6.58 5.80
N ASN A 56 21.29 5.58 5.85
CA ASN A 56 21.42 4.45 6.78
C ASN A 56 22.67 3.60 6.53
N LYS A 57 23.10 3.46 5.26
CA LYS A 57 24.36 2.79 4.90
C LYS A 57 25.58 3.60 5.35
N ILE A 58 25.52 4.93 5.23
CA ILE A 58 26.62 5.84 5.58
C ILE A 58 26.78 5.99 7.10
N LEU A 59 25.68 6.00 7.84
CA LEU A 59 25.68 6.34 9.26
C LEU A 59 25.77 5.13 10.21
N GLU A 60 25.93 3.90 9.71
CA GLU A 60 26.14 2.61 10.44
C GLU A 60 25.45 2.45 11.82
N GLY A 61 24.31 3.09 12.08
CA GLY A 61 23.80 3.17 13.46
C GLY A 61 22.39 3.70 13.69
N GLN A 62 21.74 4.36 12.72
CA GLN A 62 20.35 4.84 12.84
C GLN A 62 19.29 3.83 12.38
N GLN A 63 19.64 2.53 12.36
CA GLN A 63 18.80 1.48 11.80
C GLN A 63 17.45 1.36 12.53
N HIS A 64 17.43 1.62 13.84
CA HIS A 64 16.22 1.58 14.67
C HIS A 64 15.19 2.66 14.30
N GLU A 65 15.61 3.81 13.77
CA GLU A 65 14.68 4.92 13.46
C GLU A 65 13.75 4.61 12.29
N THR A 66 14.15 3.69 11.40
CA THR A 66 13.34 3.29 10.25
C THR A 66 12.37 2.15 10.51
N GLN A 67 12.43 1.50 11.68
CA GLN A 67 11.55 0.38 11.98
C GLN A 67 10.07 0.78 11.98
N SER A 68 9.73 1.93 12.57
CA SER A 68 8.34 2.42 12.56
C SER A 68 7.82 2.71 11.15
N LEU A 69 8.71 3.11 10.23
CA LEU A 69 8.37 3.32 8.84
C LEU A 69 8.13 1.98 8.13
N ILE A 70 9.00 0.99 8.34
CA ILE A 70 8.84 -0.38 7.84
C ILE A 70 7.50 -0.96 8.30
N ASP A 71 7.18 -0.85 9.58
CA ASP A 71 5.92 -1.38 10.14
C ASP A 71 4.70 -0.73 9.50
N ARG A 72 4.72 0.59 9.28
CA ARG A 72 3.64 1.32 8.58
C ARG A 72 3.48 0.88 7.12
N LEU A 73 4.57 0.63 6.40
CA LEU A 73 4.51 0.15 5.01
C LEU A 73 3.88 -1.24 4.94
N LEU A 74 4.29 -2.14 5.84
CA LEU A 74 3.71 -3.49 5.94
C LEU A 74 2.25 -3.48 6.40
N GLU A 75 1.87 -2.58 7.30
CA GLU A 75 0.47 -2.41 7.70
C GLU A 75 -0.39 -1.91 6.53
N GLY A 76 0.11 -0.94 5.77
CA GLY A 76 -0.52 -0.47 4.53
C GLY A 76 -0.78 -1.62 3.55
N GLU A 77 0.21 -2.48 3.33
CA GLU A 77 0.11 -3.62 2.40
C GLU A 77 -1.01 -4.57 2.83
N LYS A 78 -1.07 -4.91 4.12
CA LYS A 78 -2.12 -5.77 4.69
C LYS A 78 -3.51 -5.16 4.52
N LEU A 79 -3.65 -3.84 4.64
CA LEU A 79 -4.92 -3.16 4.44
C LEU A 79 -5.36 -3.24 2.98
N ILE A 80 -4.46 -3.02 2.03
CA ILE A 80 -4.74 -3.15 0.59
C ILE A 80 -5.16 -4.59 0.24
N GLN A 81 -4.45 -5.60 0.76
CA GLN A 81 -4.80 -7.01 0.58
C GLN A 81 -6.19 -7.34 1.14
N LYS A 82 -6.58 -6.75 2.28
CA LYS A 82 -7.93 -6.91 2.83
C LYS A 82 -8.97 -6.27 1.92
N CYS A 83 -8.73 -5.04 1.46
CA CYS A 83 -9.64 -4.33 0.56
C CYS A 83 -9.87 -5.08 -0.75
N SER A 84 -8.83 -5.67 -1.33
CA SER A 84 -8.92 -6.48 -2.57
C SER A 84 -9.83 -7.71 -2.43
N LYS A 85 -9.96 -8.25 -1.22
CA LYS A 85 -10.78 -9.45 -0.94
C LYS A 85 -12.24 -9.14 -0.61
N VAL A 86 -12.59 -7.88 -0.37
CA VAL A 86 -13.98 -7.50 -0.03
C VAL A 86 -14.84 -7.60 -1.29
N LYS A 87 -15.83 -8.49 -1.26
CA LYS A 87 -16.89 -8.52 -2.28
C LYS A 87 -17.78 -7.29 -2.13
N TRP A 88 -17.60 -6.34 -3.03
CA TRP A 88 -18.48 -5.17 -3.09
C TRP A 88 -19.79 -5.54 -3.80
N ASN A 89 -20.82 -5.88 -3.04
CA ASN A 89 -22.18 -6.09 -3.57
C ASN A 89 -22.79 -4.75 -3.99
N CYS A 90 -22.29 -4.16 -5.07
CA CYS A 90 -22.86 -2.93 -5.62
C CYS A 90 -24.12 -3.15 -6.47
N CYS A 91 -24.40 -4.38 -6.89
CA CYS A 91 -25.45 -4.64 -7.87
C CYS A 91 -26.76 -5.20 -7.30
N GLU A 92 -26.87 -5.51 -6.00
CA GLU A 92 -28.11 -6.11 -5.45
C GLU A 92 -29.24 -5.12 -5.15
N ARG A 93 -28.97 -3.81 -5.12
CA ARG A 93 -30.02 -2.80 -4.86
C ARG A 93 -30.74 -2.31 -6.12
N GLY A 94 -30.15 -2.48 -7.31
CA GLY A 94 -30.77 -2.09 -8.58
C GLY A 94 -31.78 -3.13 -9.10
N TYR A 95 -31.45 -4.42 -8.97
CA TYR A 95 -32.27 -5.50 -9.52
C TYR A 95 -33.55 -5.78 -8.69
N ASN A 96 -33.48 -5.58 -7.37
CA ASN A 96 -34.63 -5.78 -6.46
C ASN A 96 -35.61 -4.60 -6.44
N ARG A 97 -35.19 -3.38 -6.85
CA ARG A 97 -36.09 -2.22 -6.94
C ARG A 97 -36.91 -2.23 -8.24
N LEU A 98 -36.34 -2.70 -9.35
CA LEU A 98 -37.05 -2.78 -10.64
C LEU A 98 -38.03 -3.96 -10.71
N SER A 99 -37.78 -5.04 -9.98
CA SER A 99 -38.66 -6.23 -9.96
C SER A 99 -39.91 -6.07 -9.09
N HIS A 100 -40.04 -4.99 -8.33
CA HIS A 100 -41.21 -4.70 -7.48
C HIS A 100 -42.12 -3.59 -8.05
N GLU A 101 -41.71 -2.92 -9.13
CA GLU A 101 -42.50 -1.91 -9.85
C GLU A 101 -43.35 -2.52 -10.99
N HIS A 102 -43.18 -3.82 -11.26
CA HIS A 102 -43.98 -4.59 -12.23
C HIS A 102 -44.68 -5.78 -11.55
N ARG A 103 -45.44 -5.54 -10.47
CA ARG A 103 -46.47 -6.47 -10.00
C ARG A 103 -47.76 -5.73 -9.68
#